data_AF-A0A8J2MF29-F1
#
_entry.id   AF-A0A8J2MF29-F1
#
_cell.length_a   1.000
_cell.length_b   1.000
_cell.length_c   1.000
_cell.angle_alpha   90.00
_cell.angle_beta   90.00
_cell.angle_gamma   90.00
#
_symmetry.space_group_name_H-M   'P 1'
#
loop_
_entity.id
_entity.type
_entity.pdbx_description
1 polymer ?
#
loop_
_entity_poly.entity_id
_entity_poly.type
_entity_poly.pdbx_seq_one_letter_code
_entity_poly.pdbx_strand_id
1 'polypeptide(L)' 'MPYKRYPHDFYPPFAPGMMYIIPLEAFRKIWRTLPIVIWLRLEDIFYTGVVAEIAGVKRININFMYSADNIQV' A
#
# COMPACT_ATOMS: atom_id res chain seq x y z
N MET A 1 16.74 1.43 2.31
CA MET A 1 16.34 0.57 3.44
C MET A 1 17.48 -0.40 3.73
N PRO A 2 17.71 -0.88 4.98
CA PRO A 2 18.78 -1.86 5.20
C PRO A 2 18.51 -3.15 4.41
N TYR A 3 19.51 -3.64 3.67
CA TYR A 3 19.39 -4.83 2.81
C TYR A 3 18.87 -6.07 3.56
N LYS A 4 19.23 -6.20 4.85
CA LYS A 4 18.73 -7.28 5.73
C LYS A 4 17.21 -7.27 5.96
N ARG A 5 16.53 -6.12 5.80
CA ARG A 5 15.07 -5.99 6.01
C ARG A 5 14.28 -6.05 4.72
N TYR A 6 14.86 -5.58 3.63
CA TYR A 6 14.25 -5.61 2.30
C TYR A 6 15.35 -5.86 1.27
N PRO A 7 15.49 -7.11 0.78
CA PRO A 7 16.60 -7.50 -0.10
C PRO A 7 16.36 -7.14 -1.58
N HIS A 8 15.22 -6.54 -1.91
CA HIS A 8 14.90 -6.18 -3.29
C HIS A 8 15.38 -4.76 -3.61
N ASP A 9 15.76 -4.58 -4.87
CA ASP A 9 16.26 -3.30 -5.39
C ASP A 9 15.14 -2.28 -5.63
N PHE A 10 13.90 -2.75 -5.86
CA PHE A 10 12.74 -1.92 -6.16
C PHE A 10 11.55 -2.28 -5.28
N TYR A 11 10.81 -1.27 -4.85
CA TYR A 11 9.53 -1.47 -4.16
C TYR A 11 8.45 -1.89 -5.15
N PRO A 12 7.49 -2.76 -4.74
CA PRO A 12 6.33 -3.07 -5.56
C PRO A 12 5.47 -1.83 -5.77
N PRO A 13 4.52 -1.85 -6.72
CA PRO A 13 3.52 -0.79 -6.84
C PRO A 13 2.87 -0.53 -5.47
N PHE A 14 2.80 0.73 -5.06
CA PHE A 14 2.19 1.15 -3.81
C PHE A 14 1.34 2.41 -4.05
N ALA A 15 0.47 2.75 -3.12
CA ALA A 15 -0.31 3.98 -3.17
C ALA A 15 0.40 5.07 -2.34
N PRO A 16 1.12 6.00 -2.97
CA PRO A 16 1.69 7.15 -2.27
C PRO A 16 0.61 8.17 -1.95
N GLY A 17 0.70 8.82 -0.79
CA GLY A 17 -0.11 9.99 -0.48
C GLY A 17 -0.61 10.04 0.95
N MET A 18 -1.34 11.10 1.28
CA MET A 18 -1.91 11.29 2.62
C MET A 18 -3.14 10.41 2.91
N MET A 19 -3.69 9.75 1.90
CA MET A 19 -4.92 8.97 1.99
C MET A 19 -4.90 7.87 0.94
N TYR A 20 -5.60 6.78 1.23
CA TYR A 20 -5.94 5.71 0.30
C TYR A 20 -7.24 5.06 0.78
N ILE A 21 -7.94 4.38 -0.12
CA ILE A 21 -9.20 3.68 0.21
C ILE A 21 -8.96 2.18 0.14
N ILE A 22 -9.26 1.47 1.22
CA ILE A 22 -9.16 0.01 1.28
C ILE A 22 -10.53 -0.57 1.66
N PRO A 23 -11.16 -1.36 0.77
CA PRO A 23 -12.37 -2.08 1.14
C PRO A 23 -12.06 -3.15 2.20
N LEU A 24 -13.03 -3.44 3.07
CA LEU A 24 -12.85 -4.35 4.20
C LEU A 24 -12.32 -5.74 3.80
N GLU A 25 -12.73 -6.25 2.64
CA GLU A 25 -12.26 -7.53 2.11
C GLU A 25 -10.77 -7.51 1.77
N ALA A 26 -10.28 -6.43 1.16
CA ALA A 26 -8.86 -6.25 0.89
C ALA A 26 -8.07 -6.09 2.19
N PHE A 27 -8.59 -5.33 3.15
CA PHE A 27 -7.98 -5.18 4.47
C PHE A 27 -7.83 -6.53 5.19
N ARG A 28 -8.85 -7.40 5.13
CA ARG A 28 -8.77 -8.75 5.72
C ARG A 28 -7.67 -9.61 5.10
N LYS A 29 -7.42 -9.48 3.79
CA LYS A 29 -6.32 -10.18 3.12
C LYS A 29 -4.97 -9.66 3.62
N ILE A 30 -4.80 -8.33 3.65
CA ILE A 30 -3.60 -7.67 4.19
C ILE A 30 -3.34 -8.12 5.63
N TRP A 31 -4.37 -8.08 6.49
CA TRP A 31 -4.28 -8.44 7.90
C TRP A 31 -3.80 -9.88 8.12
N ARG A 32 -4.29 -10.84 7.32
CA ARG A 32 -3.86 -12.24 7.37
C ARG A 32 -2.41 -12.45 6.94
N THR A 33 -1.89 -11.55 6.10
CA THR A 33 -0.52 -11.62 5.58
C THR A 33 0.50 -10.92 6.49
N LEU A 34 0.08 -10.01 7.39
CA LEU A 34 0.99 -9.29 8.29
C LEU A 34 1.97 -10.17 9.09
N PRO A 35 1.58 -11.34 9.66
CA PRO A 35 2.47 -12.13 10.51
C PRO A 35 3.69 -12.71 9.79
N ILE A 36 3.64 -12.82 8.44
CA ILE A 36 4.70 -13.43 7.64
C ILE A 36 5.62 -12.42 6.97
N VAL A 37 5.37 -11.11 7.16
CA VAL A 37 6.13 -10.03 6.51
C VAL A 37 6.96 -9.28 7.54
N ILE A 38 8.22 -9.01 7.20
CA ILE A 38 9.10 -8.17 8.02
C ILE A 38 8.55 -6.74 8.01
N TRP A 39 8.29 -6.19 9.20
CA TRP A 39 7.79 -4.84 9.33
C TRP A 39 8.77 -3.81 8.75
N LEU A 40 8.24 -2.92 7.90
CA LEU A 40 8.98 -1.85 7.26
C LEU A 40 8.55 -0.51 7.83
N ARG A 41 9.50 0.42 8.00
CA ARG A 41 9.25 1.76 8.58
C ARG A 41 8.41 2.67 7.66
N LEU A 42 8.35 2.36 6.38
CA LEU A 42 7.59 3.12 5.38
C LEU A 42 6.20 2.48 5.28
N GLU A 43 5.22 3.10 5.93
CA GLU A 43 3.86 2.57 6.11
C GLU A 43 3.13 2.34 4.78
N ASP A 44 3.08 3.36 3.92
CA ASP A 44 2.50 3.28 2.58
C ASP A 44 3.09 2.11 1.78
N ILE A 45 4.41 1.97 1.80
CA ILE A 45 5.14 0.91 1.10
C ILE A 45 4.89 -0.45 1.76
N PHE A 46 4.75 -0.49 3.08
CA PHE A 46 4.52 -1.73 3.82
C PHE A 46 3.12 -2.28 3.53
N TYR A 47 2.07 -1.55 3.89
CA TYR A 47 0.70 -2.04 3.78
C TYR A 47 0.21 -2.06 2.34
N THR A 48 0.35 -0.93 1.65
CA THR A 48 -0.16 -0.81 0.29
C THR A 48 0.81 -1.37 -0.74
N GLY A 49 2.10 -1.53 -0.45
CA GLY A 49 3.07 -2.15 -1.35
C GLY A 49 3.34 -3.62 -1.05
N VAL A 50 4.25 -3.91 -0.14
CA VAL A 50 4.77 -5.26 0.10
C VAL A 50 3.69 -6.24 0.55
N VAL A 51 2.91 -5.87 1.58
CA VAL A 51 1.89 -6.78 2.15
C VAL A 51 0.75 -6.98 1.16
N ALA A 52 0.28 -5.92 0.49
CA ALA A 52 -0.75 -6.02 -0.53
C ALA A 52 -0.31 -6.84 -1.76
N GLU A 53 0.96 -6.79 -2.15
CA GLU A 53 1.50 -7.62 -3.25
C GLU A 53 1.46 -9.11 -2.88
N ILE A 54 1.97 -9.45 -1.70
CA ILE A 54 1.96 -10.83 -1.18
C ILE A 54 0.53 -11.33 -0.98
N ALA A 55 -0.38 -10.45 -0.54
CA ALA A 55 -1.80 -10.77 -0.35
C ALA A 55 -2.62 -10.83 -1.66
N GLY A 56 -2.02 -10.54 -2.81
CA GLY A 56 -2.70 -10.52 -4.12
C GLY A 56 -3.79 -9.44 -4.21
N VAL A 57 -3.60 -8.30 -3.53
CA VAL A 57 -4.52 -7.17 -3.54
C VAL A 57 -4.14 -6.21 -4.66
N LYS A 58 -5.07 -5.99 -5.61
CA LYS A 58 -4.88 -5.04 -6.70
C LYS A 58 -5.00 -3.60 -6.21
N ARG A 59 -4.20 -2.71 -6.80
CA ARG A 59 -4.27 -1.26 -6.59
C ARG A 59 -4.89 -0.63 -7.82
N ILE A 60 -5.76 0.35 -7.57
CA ILE A 60 -6.44 1.10 -8.61
C ILE A 60 -6.15 2.57 -8.35
N ASN A 61 -5.62 3.27 -9.35
CA ASN A 61 -5.48 4.71 -9.28
C ASN A 61 -6.84 5.35 -9.58
N ILE A 62 -7.42 5.98 -8.55
CA ILE A 62 -8.60 6.82 -8.70
C ILE A 62 -8.13 8.28 -8.81
N ASN A 63 -7.82 8.71 -10.05
CA ASN A 63 -7.28 10.05 -10.40
C ASN A 63 -8.02 11.23 -9.75
N PHE A 64 -9.26 11.01 -9.32
CA PHE A 64 -10.09 11.99 -8.64
C PHE A 64 -9.60 12.31 -7.23
N MET A 65 -8.92 11.42 -6.50
CA MET A 65 -8.77 11.58 -5.04
C MET A 65 -7.98 12.82 -4.59
N TYR A 66 -7.11 13.35 -5.45
CA TYR A 66 -6.34 14.58 -5.23
C TYR A 66 -6.60 15.65 -6.28
N SER A 67 -7.67 15.52 -7.08
CA SER A 67 -7.97 16.53 -8.09
C SER A 67 -8.41 17.84 -7.43
N ALA A 68 -7.79 18.95 -7.84
CA ALA A 68 -8.16 20.30 -7.40
C ALA A 68 -9.59 20.67 -7.82
N ASP A 69 -10.12 20.01 -8.85
CA ASP A 69 -11.48 20.21 -9.38
C ASP A 69 -12.58 19.68 -8.44
N ASN A 70 -12.22 19.02 -7.34
CA ASN A 70 -13.16 18.48 -6.36
C ASN A 70 -13.66 19.52 -5.35
N ILE A 71 -13.06 20.71 -5.34
CA ILE A 71 -13.49 21.81 -4.49
C ILE A 71 -14.57 22.58 -5.27
N GLN A 72 -15.82 22.14 -5.15
CA GLN A 72 -16.94 23.01 -5.51
C GLN A 72 -17.03 24.12 -4.46
N VAL A 73 -16.54 25.31 -4.81
CA VAL A 73 -16.77 26.55 -4.06
C VAL A 73 -18.15 27.09 -4.39
#